data_AF-A0AAE0RZT9-F1
#
_entry.id   AF-A0AAE0RZT9-F1
#
_cell.length_a   1.000
_cell.length_b   1.000
_cell.length_c   1.000
_cell.angle_alpha   90.00
_cell.angle_beta   90.00
_cell.angle_gamma   90.00
#
_symmetry.space_group_name_H-M   'P 1'
#
loop_
_entity.id
_entity.type
_entity.pdbx_description
1 polymer ?
#
loop_
_entity_poly.entity_id
_entity_poly.type
_entity_poly.pdbx_seq_one_letter_code
_entity_poly.pdbx_strand_id
1 'polypeptide(L)'
;MLHLTDTLSIAEELISAGEDEKVAKAIARLLRQGFDFAKLEYEKSLEQKSLATKGDLEVTKLELTKEIEFVRKEIEVVRKEVEVVKKEIEVVKKDVETVKLELSKEIETVKLELTGKIETVKLELTKEIELVRKDVETVKLELTGKIETVKLELTKEIELVRKDVETVKLELTKEIELVRKDVETVKLELQKEIRDTLSIAEELISAGEDEKVAKTIARLLRQGFDFAKLEYEKSLEQKSLATKGDLEVTKLELTKEIEFVRKEIEVVRKDVETVKLELTGKIETVKLELTKEIELVRKDVETVKLELTKEIETVKLEFTGKIETVKLELTKEIELVRKDVETVKLELTGKIETVKLELTKEIELVRKDVETVKLELQKEIRGVEVRLLKWLIGVVISGVVSLGSFMYFLFSVFLRS
;
A
#
# COMPACT_ATOMS: atom_id res chain seq x y z
N MET A 1 58.75 -61.48 -48.96
CA MET A 1 58.13 -62.40 -49.93
C MET A 1 58.60 -62.06 -51.36
N LEU A 2 59.91 -61.89 -51.58
CA LEU A 2 60.47 -61.36 -52.84
C LEU A 2 61.65 -62.19 -53.41
N HIS A 3 61.85 -63.43 -52.95
CA HIS A 3 62.96 -64.28 -53.41
C HIS A 3 62.54 -65.60 -54.10
N LEU A 4 61.24 -65.84 -54.31
CA LEU A 4 60.75 -67.08 -54.98
C LEU A 4 60.08 -66.84 -56.34
N THR A 5 60.00 -65.60 -56.81
CA THR A 5 59.40 -65.26 -58.11
C THR A 5 60.33 -65.48 -59.29
N ASP A 6 61.63 -65.69 -59.05
CA ASP A 6 62.59 -65.87 -60.12
C ASP A 6 62.64 -67.33 -60.59
N THR A 7 61.53 -67.77 -61.16
CA THR A 7 61.35 -69.13 -61.73
C THR A 7 62.35 -69.43 -62.87
N LEU A 8 62.98 -68.40 -63.44
CA LEU A 8 64.10 -68.52 -64.37
C LEU A 8 65.38 -68.98 -63.65
N SER A 9 65.71 -68.37 -62.52
CA SER A 9 66.84 -68.80 -61.68
C SER A 9 66.67 -70.24 -61.18
N ILE A 10 65.45 -70.67 -60.85
CA ILE A 10 65.15 -72.07 -60.45
C ILE A 10 65.32 -73.04 -61.64
N ALA A 11 64.94 -72.62 -62.86
CA ALA A 11 65.17 -73.43 -64.06
C ALA A 11 66.67 -73.60 -64.35
N GLU A 12 67.45 -72.52 -64.21
CA GLU A 12 68.91 -72.51 -64.41
C GLU A 12 69.65 -73.33 -63.35
N GLU A 13 69.23 -73.27 -62.09
CA GLU A 13 69.76 -74.12 -61.01
C GLU A 13 69.47 -75.60 -61.25
N LEU A 14 68.27 -75.96 -61.73
CA LEU A 14 67.94 -77.35 -62.08
C LEU A 14 68.75 -77.86 -63.29
N ILE A 15 68.96 -77.01 -64.30
CA ILE A 15 69.81 -77.34 -65.46
C ILE A 15 71.28 -77.52 -65.04
N SER A 16 71.80 -76.62 -64.19
CA SER A 16 73.18 -76.73 -63.68
C SER A 16 73.39 -77.90 -62.73
N ALA A 17 72.32 -78.39 -62.09
CA ALA A 17 72.31 -79.64 -61.33
C ALA A 17 72.18 -80.91 -62.22
N GLY A 18 72.03 -80.76 -63.54
CA GLY A 18 72.09 -81.85 -64.52
C GLY A 18 70.74 -82.31 -65.12
N GLU A 19 69.64 -81.59 -64.88
CA GLU A 19 68.33 -81.88 -65.50
C GLU A 19 68.22 -81.38 -66.95
N ASP A 20 67.40 -82.05 -67.78
CA ASP A 20 67.16 -81.66 -69.19
C ASP A 20 66.46 -80.29 -69.27
N GLU A 21 66.94 -79.42 -70.17
CA GLU A 21 66.47 -78.03 -70.29
C GLU A 21 64.96 -77.92 -70.53
N LYS A 22 64.35 -78.84 -71.30
CA LYS A 22 62.90 -78.82 -71.53
C LYS A 22 62.13 -79.23 -70.28
N VAL A 23 62.67 -80.18 -69.51
CA VAL A 23 62.08 -80.64 -68.25
C VAL A 23 62.21 -79.57 -67.17
N ALA A 24 63.39 -78.97 -67.02
CA ALA A 24 63.62 -77.85 -66.09
C ALA A 24 62.72 -76.64 -66.40
N LYS A 25 62.57 -76.26 -67.67
CA LYS A 25 61.64 -75.20 -68.09
C LYS A 25 60.17 -75.56 -67.88
N ALA A 26 59.79 -76.84 -68.05
CA ALA A 26 58.42 -77.29 -67.79
C ALA A 26 58.09 -77.28 -66.29
N ILE A 27 59.02 -77.72 -65.44
CA ILE A 27 58.92 -77.64 -63.98
C ILE A 27 58.84 -76.18 -63.53
N ALA A 28 59.68 -75.30 -64.07
CA ALA A 28 59.61 -73.87 -63.77
C ALA A 28 58.27 -73.23 -64.18
N ARG A 29 57.67 -73.63 -65.32
CA ARG A 29 56.34 -73.17 -65.71
C ARG A 29 55.23 -73.70 -64.80
N LEU A 30 55.29 -74.95 -64.37
CA LEU A 30 54.31 -75.52 -63.45
C LEU A 30 54.43 -74.91 -62.06
N LEU A 31 55.65 -74.65 -61.58
CA LEU A 31 55.88 -73.90 -60.35
C LEU A 31 55.33 -72.48 -60.47
N ARG A 32 55.53 -71.81 -61.61
CA ARG A 32 54.94 -70.49 -61.88
C ARG A 32 53.41 -70.52 -61.86
N GLN A 33 52.78 -71.51 -62.49
CA GLN A 33 51.32 -71.67 -62.44
C GLN A 33 50.81 -71.97 -61.03
N GLY A 34 51.52 -72.79 -60.26
CA GLY A 34 51.20 -73.05 -58.86
C GLY A 34 51.33 -71.80 -57.99
N PHE A 35 52.37 -70.99 -58.20
CA PHE A 35 52.54 -69.71 -57.53
C PHE A 35 51.50 -68.68 -57.96
N ASP A 36 51.15 -68.60 -59.24
CA ASP A 36 50.11 -67.69 -59.74
C ASP A 36 48.74 -68.09 -59.19
N PHE A 37 48.44 -69.39 -59.07
CA PHE A 37 47.23 -69.89 -58.42
C PHE A 37 47.22 -69.59 -56.91
N ALA A 38 48.31 -69.86 -56.20
CA ALA A 38 48.44 -69.56 -54.77
C ALA A 38 48.36 -68.06 -54.50
N LYS A 39 48.90 -67.23 -55.41
CA LYS A 39 48.77 -65.78 -55.35
C LYS A 39 47.33 -65.33 -55.58
N LEU A 40 46.63 -65.90 -56.55
CA LEU A 40 45.22 -65.59 -56.82
C LEU A 40 44.31 -66.02 -55.66
N GLU A 41 44.61 -67.14 -55.01
CA GLU A 41 43.87 -67.65 -53.85
C GLU A 41 44.17 -66.83 -52.59
N TYR A 42 45.41 -66.37 -52.42
CA TYR A 42 45.79 -65.41 -51.38
C TYR A 42 45.13 -64.04 -51.59
N GLU A 43 45.11 -63.52 -52.83
CA GLU A 43 44.41 -62.28 -53.16
C GLU A 43 42.92 -62.39 -52.87
N LYS A 44 42.24 -63.49 -53.25
CA LYS A 44 40.84 -63.75 -52.88
C LYS A 44 40.60 -63.81 -51.38
N SER A 45 41.49 -64.44 -50.63
CA SER A 45 41.43 -64.52 -49.16
C SER A 45 41.57 -63.13 -48.51
N LEU A 46 42.49 -62.32 -49.04
CA LEU A 46 42.69 -60.94 -48.59
C LEU A 46 41.48 -60.08 -48.91
N GLU A 47 40.88 -60.26 -50.09
CA GLU A 47 39.66 -59.58 -50.51
C GLU A 47 38.47 -59.95 -49.62
N GLN A 48 38.28 -61.24 -49.30
CA GLN A 48 37.25 -61.70 -48.36
C GLN A 48 37.44 -61.13 -46.96
N LYS A 49 38.67 -61.11 -46.43
CA LYS A 49 38.94 -60.46 -45.13
C LYS A 49 38.69 -58.95 -45.17
N SER A 50 39.01 -58.29 -46.28
CA SER A 50 38.71 -56.87 -46.46
C SER A 50 37.20 -56.61 -46.54
N LEU A 51 36.44 -57.53 -47.14
CA LEU A 51 34.98 -57.48 -47.19
C LEU A 51 34.35 -57.73 -45.82
N ALA A 52 34.86 -58.68 -45.04
CA ALA A 52 34.41 -58.95 -43.67
C ALA A 52 34.67 -57.75 -42.75
N THR A 53 35.88 -57.19 -42.77
CA THR A 53 36.21 -55.99 -41.98
C THR A 53 35.41 -54.76 -42.42
N LYS A 54 35.13 -54.60 -43.72
CA LYS A 54 34.19 -53.57 -44.19
C LYS A 54 32.77 -53.82 -43.67
N GLY A 55 32.31 -55.06 -43.63
CA GLY A 55 31.01 -55.45 -43.08
C GLY A 55 30.89 -55.11 -41.59
N ASP A 56 31.87 -55.48 -40.77
CA ASP A 56 31.88 -55.18 -39.34
C ASP A 56 31.95 -53.67 -39.07
N LEU A 57 32.72 -52.95 -39.90
CA LEU A 57 32.76 -51.49 -39.87
C LEU A 57 31.41 -50.88 -40.25
N GLU A 58 30.67 -51.48 -41.18
CA GLU A 58 29.29 -51.05 -41.52
C GLU A 58 28.31 -51.31 -40.39
N VAL A 59 28.39 -52.45 -39.71
CA VAL A 59 27.55 -52.79 -38.55
C VAL A 59 27.77 -51.82 -37.40
N THR A 60 29.03 -51.55 -37.03
CA THR A 60 29.35 -50.56 -35.99
C THR A 60 28.93 -49.14 -36.38
N LYS A 61 29.04 -48.78 -37.67
CA LYS A 61 28.49 -47.52 -38.17
C LYS A 61 26.98 -47.46 -37.96
N LEU A 62 26.26 -48.54 -38.27
CA LEU A 62 24.82 -48.63 -38.08
C LEU A 62 24.41 -48.50 -36.61
N GLU A 63 25.14 -49.12 -35.69
CA GLU A 63 24.88 -49.04 -34.25
C GLU A 63 25.13 -47.64 -33.69
N LEU A 64 26.28 -47.03 -34.02
CA LEU A 64 26.55 -45.63 -33.67
C LEU A 64 25.49 -44.69 -34.26
N THR A 65 25.01 -44.99 -35.47
CA THR A 65 23.93 -44.21 -36.09
C THR A 65 22.63 -44.32 -35.28
N LYS A 66 22.28 -45.52 -34.80
CA LYS A 66 21.10 -45.74 -33.93
C LYS A 66 21.24 -45.06 -32.56
N GLU A 67 22.41 -45.09 -31.93
CA GLU A 67 22.66 -44.40 -30.66
C GLU A 67 22.61 -42.88 -30.82
N ILE A 68 23.20 -42.34 -31.88
CA ILE A 68 23.08 -40.91 -32.21
C ILE A 68 21.61 -40.54 -32.44
N GLU A 69 20.82 -41.39 -33.10
CA GLU A 69 19.37 -41.20 -33.21
C GLU A 69 18.66 -41.21 -31.85
N PHE A 70 19.04 -42.10 -30.94
CA PHE A 70 18.46 -42.16 -29.61
C PHE A 70 18.76 -40.90 -28.79
N VAL A 71 20.03 -40.48 -28.74
CA VAL A 71 20.43 -39.23 -28.07
C VAL A 71 19.73 -38.02 -28.70
N ARG A 72 19.54 -38.01 -30.03
CA ARG A 72 18.76 -36.97 -30.70
C ARG A 72 17.31 -36.92 -30.20
N LYS A 73 16.68 -38.09 -29.97
CA LYS A 73 15.32 -38.16 -29.39
C LYS A 73 15.29 -37.62 -27.95
N GLU A 74 16.25 -37.96 -27.11
CA GLU A 74 16.31 -37.44 -25.72
C GLU A 74 16.52 -35.92 -25.69
N ILE A 75 17.44 -35.39 -26.52
CA ILE A 75 17.62 -33.94 -26.68
C ILE A 75 16.32 -33.28 -27.15
N GLU A 76 15.54 -33.94 -28.00
CA GLU A 76 14.24 -33.44 -28.43
C GLU A 76 13.21 -33.39 -27.29
N VAL A 77 13.20 -34.38 -26.40
CA VAL A 77 12.35 -34.38 -25.19
C VAL A 77 12.72 -33.21 -24.28
N VAL A 78 14.01 -33.04 -23.95
CA VAL A 78 14.48 -31.93 -23.12
C VAL A 78 14.16 -30.58 -23.76
N ARG A 79 14.28 -30.46 -25.09
CA ARG A 79 13.85 -29.25 -25.80
C ARG A 79 12.36 -28.96 -25.61
N LYS A 80 11.51 -29.99 -25.61
CA LYS A 80 10.06 -29.84 -25.36
C LYS A 80 9.80 -29.40 -23.93
N GLU A 81 10.48 -29.98 -22.93
CA GLU A 81 10.35 -29.58 -21.52
C GLU A 81 10.79 -28.13 -21.28
N VAL A 82 11.92 -27.71 -21.86
CA VAL A 82 12.37 -26.30 -21.79
C VAL A 82 11.36 -25.34 -22.44
N GLU A 83 10.69 -25.77 -23.52
CA GLU A 83 9.59 -25.04 -24.14
C GLU A 83 8.38 -24.89 -23.19
N VAL A 84 8.04 -25.94 -22.45
CA VAL A 84 6.97 -25.90 -21.43
C VAL A 84 7.32 -24.92 -20.31
N VAL A 85 8.52 -25.02 -19.73
CA VAL A 85 8.98 -24.10 -18.67
C VAL A 85 8.99 -22.65 -19.15
N LYS A 86 9.40 -22.39 -20.40
CA LYS A 86 9.32 -21.03 -20.97
C LYS A 86 7.88 -20.52 -21.02
N LYS A 87 6.92 -21.36 -21.39
CA LYS A 87 5.49 -21.00 -21.38
C LYS A 87 4.99 -20.74 -19.96
N GLU A 88 5.37 -21.56 -18.98
CA GLU A 88 5.01 -21.35 -17.57
C GLU A 88 5.58 -20.03 -17.02
N ILE A 89 6.84 -19.70 -17.32
CA ILE A 89 7.45 -18.42 -16.95
C ILE A 89 6.69 -17.24 -17.60
N GLU A 90 6.25 -17.39 -18.85
CA GLU A 90 5.42 -16.38 -19.52
C GLU A 90 4.05 -16.20 -18.83
N VAL A 91 3.41 -17.30 -18.41
CA VAL A 91 2.15 -17.25 -17.65
C VAL A 91 2.37 -16.53 -16.32
N VAL A 92 3.39 -16.91 -15.54
CA VAL A 92 3.70 -16.26 -14.26
C VAL A 92 3.99 -14.76 -14.43
N LYS A 93 4.69 -14.37 -15.50
CA LYS A 93 4.90 -12.94 -15.80
C LYS A 93 3.59 -12.20 -16.02
N LYS A 94 2.66 -12.79 -16.78
CA LYS A 94 1.32 -12.22 -16.99
C LYS A 94 0.53 -12.14 -15.69
N ASP A 95 0.61 -13.15 -14.82
CA ASP A 95 -0.07 -13.16 -13.52
C ASP A 95 0.47 -12.04 -12.62
N VAL A 96 1.80 -11.86 -12.57
CA VAL A 96 2.44 -10.77 -11.82
C VAL A 96 2.02 -9.39 -12.35
N GLU A 97 1.95 -9.22 -13.67
CA GLU A 97 1.44 -7.98 -14.28
C GLU A 97 -0.02 -7.73 -13.94
N THR A 98 -0.84 -8.78 -13.93
CA THR A 98 -2.27 -8.71 -13.60
C THR A 98 -2.46 -8.29 -12.15
N VAL A 99 -1.78 -8.95 -11.20
CA VAL A 99 -1.83 -8.59 -9.77
C VAL A 99 -1.35 -7.15 -9.53
N LYS A 100 -0.30 -6.71 -10.23
CA LYS A 100 0.19 -5.33 -10.12
C LYS A 100 -0.85 -4.31 -10.59
N LEU A 101 -1.57 -4.62 -11.67
CA LEU A 101 -2.66 -3.78 -12.18
C LEU A 101 -3.85 -3.75 -11.22
N GLU A 102 -4.25 -4.90 -10.67
CA GLU A 102 -5.34 -4.99 -9.69
C GLU A 102 -5.03 -4.20 -8.42
N LEU A 103 -3.85 -4.38 -7.84
CA LEU A 103 -3.41 -3.62 -6.66
C LEU A 103 -3.36 -2.11 -6.92
N SER A 104 -2.92 -1.70 -8.12
CA SER A 104 -2.90 -0.27 -8.48
C SER A 104 -4.31 0.31 -8.51
N LYS A 105 -5.28 -0.45 -9.04
CA LYS A 105 -6.71 -0.06 -9.05
C LYS A 105 -7.31 -0.03 -7.65
N GLU A 106 -7.01 -1.01 -6.80
CA GLU A 106 -7.49 -1.03 -5.40
C GLU A 106 -6.95 0.16 -4.61
N ILE A 107 -5.66 0.48 -4.73
CA ILE A 107 -5.04 1.65 -4.10
C ILE A 107 -5.73 2.94 -4.56
N GLU A 108 -6.02 3.06 -5.85
CA GLU A 108 -6.70 4.23 -6.41
C GLU A 108 -8.15 4.34 -5.91
N THR A 109 -8.86 3.21 -5.81
CA THR A 109 -10.22 3.15 -5.27
C THR A 109 -10.26 3.58 -3.80
N VAL A 110 -9.37 3.04 -2.97
CA VAL A 110 -9.27 3.42 -1.55
C VAL A 110 -8.93 4.91 -1.39
N LYS A 111 -8.05 5.46 -2.24
CA LYS A 111 -7.74 6.90 -2.23
C LYS A 111 -8.96 7.76 -2.56
N LEU A 112 -9.75 7.36 -3.57
CA LEU A 112 -10.97 8.07 -3.94
C LEU A 112 -12.00 8.03 -2.81
N GLU A 113 -12.23 6.86 -2.20
CA GLU A 113 -13.16 6.72 -1.07
C GLU A 113 -12.76 7.56 0.14
N LEU A 114 -11.48 7.54 0.52
CA LEU A 114 -10.97 8.35 1.62
C LEU A 114 -11.11 9.85 1.33
N THR A 115 -10.83 10.28 0.09
CA THR A 115 -10.99 11.67 -0.32
C THR A 115 -12.46 12.10 -0.20
N GLY A 116 -13.40 11.27 -0.67
CA GLY A 116 -14.83 11.54 -0.55
C GLY A 116 -15.32 11.60 0.90
N LYS A 117 -14.85 10.69 1.77
CA LYS A 117 -15.16 10.72 3.21
C LYS A 117 -14.65 12.00 3.87
N ILE A 118 -13.42 12.43 3.54
CA ILE A 118 -12.83 13.68 4.05
C ILE A 118 -13.65 14.90 3.59
N GLU A 119 -14.08 14.95 2.33
CA GLU A 119 -14.93 16.03 1.83
C GLU A 119 -16.30 16.07 2.51
N THR A 120 -16.89 14.90 2.76
CA THR A 120 -18.17 14.79 3.45
C THR A 120 -18.09 15.34 4.87
N VAL A 121 -17.10 14.91 5.65
CA VAL A 121 -16.86 15.41 7.02
C VAL A 121 -16.59 16.92 7.02
N LYS A 122 -15.81 17.43 6.05
CA LYS A 122 -15.57 18.88 5.93
C LYS A 122 -16.87 19.64 5.65
N LEU A 123 -17.74 19.13 4.78
CA LEU A 123 -19.03 19.74 4.47
C LEU A 123 -19.97 19.74 5.68
N GLU A 124 -20.03 18.63 6.42
CA GLU A 124 -20.84 18.51 7.65
C GLU A 124 -20.39 19.49 8.72
N LEU A 125 -19.09 19.52 9.04
CA LEU A 125 -18.53 20.47 10.01
C LEU A 125 -18.75 21.93 9.58
N THR A 126 -18.65 22.23 8.29
CA THR A 126 -18.93 23.58 7.78
C THR A 126 -20.38 23.98 8.01
N LYS A 127 -21.33 23.06 7.77
CA LYS A 127 -22.77 23.29 8.02
C LYS A 127 -23.06 23.48 9.50
N GLU A 128 -22.49 22.65 10.38
CA GLU A 128 -22.67 22.79 11.83
C GLU A 128 -22.14 24.13 12.35
N ILE A 129 -20.96 24.55 11.90
CA ILE A 129 -20.39 25.85 12.24
C ILE A 129 -21.30 27.00 11.76
N GLU A 130 -21.91 26.88 10.58
CA GLU A 130 -22.83 27.89 10.06
C GLU A 130 -24.14 27.96 10.86
N LEU A 131 -24.68 26.81 11.30
CA LEU A 131 -25.85 26.74 12.17
C LEU A 131 -25.57 27.43 13.51
N VAL A 132 -24.46 27.07 14.18
CA VAL A 132 -24.07 27.70 15.45
C VAL A 132 -23.87 29.22 15.28
N ARG A 133 -23.31 29.68 14.17
CA ARG A 133 -23.20 31.11 13.88
C ARG A 133 -24.57 31.79 13.77
N LYS A 134 -25.54 31.17 13.11
CA LYS A 134 -26.91 31.69 13.00
C LYS A 134 -27.61 31.75 14.36
N ASP A 135 -27.42 30.72 15.20
CA ASP A 135 -28.00 30.70 16.54
C ASP A 135 -27.43 31.83 17.41
N VAL A 136 -26.11 32.04 17.36
CA VAL A 136 -25.44 33.15 18.06
C VAL A 136 -25.93 34.51 17.57
N GLU A 137 -26.09 34.69 16.24
CA GLU A 137 -26.63 35.93 15.67
C GLU A 137 -28.07 36.19 16.14
N THR A 138 -28.89 35.13 16.20
CA THR A 138 -30.29 35.20 16.66
C THR A 138 -30.37 35.64 18.12
N VAL A 139 -29.61 34.99 19.01
CA VAL A 139 -29.55 35.35 20.43
C VAL A 139 -29.09 36.81 20.60
N LYS A 140 -28.11 37.24 19.81
CA LYS A 140 -27.61 38.62 19.85
C LYS A 140 -28.68 39.64 19.43
N LEU A 141 -29.45 39.35 18.38
CA LEU A 141 -30.55 40.20 17.93
C LEU A 141 -31.67 40.26 18.99
N GLU A 142 -32.05 39.13 19.57
CA GLU A 142 -33.07 39.07 20.62
C GLU A 142 -32.67 39.88 21.86
N LEU A 143 -31.44 39.74 22.33
CA LEU A 143 -30.93 40.52 23.48
C LEU A 143 -30.89 42.01 23.16
N THR A 144 -30.45 42.38 21.94
CA THR A 144 -30.44 43.78 21.50
C THR A 144 -31.85 44.37 21.50
N GLY A 145 -32.82 43.63 20.95
CA GLY A 145 -34.22 44.04 20.94
C GLY A 145 -34.81 44.20 22.35
N LYS A 146 -34.57 43.23 23.25
CA LYS A 146 -35.01 43.33 24.66
C LYS A 146 -34.42 44.56 25.36
N ILE A 147 -33.15 44.86 25.13
CA ILE A 147 -32.49 46.05 25.69
C ILE A 147 -33.13 47.34 25.15
N GLU A 148 -33.43 47.41 23.86
CA GLU A 148 -34.10 48.58 23.27
C GLU A 148 -35.52 48.77 23.80
N THR A 149 -36.30 47.69 23.95
CA THR A 149 -37.65 47.74 24.53
C THR A 149 -37.62 48.31 25.95
N VAL A 150 -36.77 47.77 26.83
CA VAL A 150 -36.65 48.25 28.21
C VAL A 150 -36.23 49.73 28.25
N LYS A 151 -35.30 50.15 27.38
CA LYS A 151 -34.90 51.56 27.29
C LYS A 151 -36.06 52.46 26.88
N LEU A 152 -36.86 52.04 25.90
CA LEU A 152 -38.02 52.80 25.43
C LEU A 152 -39.10 52.90 26.51
N GLU A 153 -39.40 51.82 27.22
CA GLU A 153 -40.38 51.78 28.31
C GLU A 153 -39.97 52.73 29.44
N LEU A 154 -38.73 52.62 29.93
CA LEU A 154 -38.21 53.52 30.97
C LEU A 154 -38.23 55.00 30.53
N THR A 155 -37.92 55.27 29.26
CA THR A 155 -37.96 56.64 28.73
C THR A 155 -39.38 57.20 28.74
N LYS A 156 -40.38 56.38 28.36
CA LYS A 156 -41.79 56.78 28.38
C LYS A 156 -42.30 57.02 29.80
N GLU A 157 -41.97 56.14 30.74
CA GLU A 157 -42.36 56.30 32.14
C GLU A 157 -41.77 57.58 32.74
N ILE A 158 -40.48 57.86 32.49
CA ILE A 158 -39.85 59.11 32.93
C ILE A 158 -40.55 60.34 32.33
N GLU A 159 -40.95 60.29 31.06
CA GLU A 159 -41.66 61.39 30.41
C GLU A 159 -43.07 61.62 30.98
N LEU A 160 -43.80 60.54 31.29
CA LEU A 160 -45.10 60.61 31.95
C LEU A 160 -44.98 61.25 33.33
N VAL A 161 -44.05 60.77 34.17
CA VAL A 161 -43.80 61.36 35.49
C VAL A 161 -43.43 62.83 35.38
N ARG A 162 -42.64 63.23 34.38
CA ARG A 162 -42.32 64.65 34.14
C ARG A 162 -43.57 65.48 33.83
N LYS A 163 -44.49 64.97 33.00
CA LYS A 163 -45.76 65.66 32.67
C LYS A 163 -46.66 65.78 33.90
N ASP A 164 -46.74 64.74 34.72
CA ASP A 164 -47.53 64.77 35.95
C ASP A 164 -46.97 65.82 36.92
N VAL A 165 -45.64 65.86 37.10
CA VAL A 165 -44.96 66.89 37.90
C VAL A 165 -45.22 68.31 37.37
N GLU A 166 -45.15 68.51 36.04
CA GLU A 166 -45.43 69.81 35.41
C GLU A 166 -46.89 70.24 35.64
N THR A 167 -47.83 69.29 35.54
CA THR A 167 -49.27 69.53 35.74
C THR A 167 -49.55 69.94 37.19
N VAL A 168 -49.06 69.18 38.16
CA VAL A 168 -49.18 69.50 39.59
C VAL A 168 -48.59 70.88 39.89
N LYS A 169 -47.44 71.21 39.30
CA LYS A 169 -46.80 72.52 39.46
C LYS A 169 -47.67 73.66 38.91
N LEU A 170 -48.30 73.47 37.76
CA LEU A 170 -49.22 74.44 37.16
C LEU A 170 -50.48 74.64 38.02
N GLU A 171 -51.09 73.56 38.49
CA GLU A 171 -52.27 73.59 39.36
C GLU A 171 -51.98 74.33 40.67
N LEU A 172 -50.90 73.95 41.36
CA LEU A 172 -50.45 74.65 42.58
C LEU A 172 -50.19 76.14 42.33
N THR A 173 -49.60 76.49 41.19
CA THR A 173 -49.36 77.90 40.85
C THR A 173 -50.67 78.67 40.70
N LYS A 174 -51.68 78.08 40.06
CA LYS A 174 -53.00 78.68 39.90
C LYS A 174 -53.74 78.80 41.24
N GLU A 175 -53.71 77.78 42.07
CA GLU A 175 -54.33 77.81 43.40
C GLU A 175 -53.70 78.90 44.28
N ILE A 176 -52.35 79.01 44.28
CA ILE A 176 -51.65 80.08 44.98
C ILE A 176 -52.07 81.47 44.46
N GLU A 177 -52.28 81.63 43.15
CA GLU A 177 -52.72 82.91 42.58
C GLU A 177 -54.16 83.25 42.98
N LEU A 178 -55.07 82.26 43.02
CA LEU A 178 -56.44 82.43 43.50
C LEU A 178 -56.46 82.84 44.97
N VAL A 179 -55.74 82.12 45.83
CA VAL A 179 -55.63 82.45 47.25
C VAL A 179 -55.06 83.86 47.42
N ARG A 180 -54.07 84.28 46.61
CA ARG A 180 -53.56 85.66 46.65
C ARG A 180 -54.63 86.70 46.30
N LYS A 181 -55.50 86.43 45.33
CA LYS A 181 -56.62 87.32 44.97
C LYS A 181 -57.66 87.38 46.08
N ASP A 182 -58.00 86.26 46.68
CA ASP A 182 -58.95 86.21 47.81
C ASP A 182 -58.40 86.99 49.01
N VAL A 183 -57.11 86.81 49.34
CA VAL A 183 -56.43 87.57 50.40
C VAL A 183 -56.43 89.07 50.11
N GLU A 184 -56.18 89.50 48.87
CA GLU A 184 -56.23 90.92 48.53
C GLU A 184 -57.67 91.47 48.60
N THR A 185 -58.68 90.68 48.24
CA THR A 185 -60.10 91.06 48.36
C THR A 185 -60.48 91.26 49.82
N VAL A 186 -60.18 90.30 50.70
CA VAL A 186 -60.42 90.41 52.14
C VAL A 186 -59.71 91.62 52.74
N LYS A 187 -58.48 91.89 52.30
CA LYS A 187 -57.72 93.07 52.73
C LYS A 187 -58.40 94.38 52.34
N LEU A 188 -58.96 94.47 51.12
CA LEU A 188 -59.71 95.65 50.67
C LEU A 188 -61.03 95.82 51.43
N GLU A 189 -61.76 94.74 51.71
CA GLU A 189 -62.98 94.76 52.53
C GLU A 189 -62.70 95.23 53.95
N LEU A 190 -61.66 94.68 54.60
CA LEU A 190 -61.22 95.12 55.93
C LEU A 190 -60.83 96.61 55.92
N GLN A 191 -60.12 97.08 54.89
CA GLN A 191 -59.77 98.50 54.78
C GLN A 191 -61.02 99.40 54.66
N LYS A 192 -62.06 98.92 53.96
CA LYS A 192 -63.34 99.62 53.84
C LYS A 192 -64.08 99.65 55.18
N GLU A 193 -64.24 98.51 55.84
CA GLU A 193 -64.90 98.44 57.15
C GLU A 193 -64.21 99.30 58.21
N ILE A 194 -62.87 99.34 58.20
CA ILE A 194 -62.09 100.23 59.07
C ILE A 194 -62.44 101.71 58.77
N ARG A 195 -62.53 102.09 57.49
CA ARG A 195 -62.88 103.46 57.10
C ARG A 195 -64.29 103.83 57.54
N ASP A 196 -65.25 102.95 57.31
CA ASP A 196 -66.65 103.15 57.69
C ASP A 196 -66.78 103.29 59.22
N THR A 197 -66.04 102.46 59.98
CA THR A 197 -65.99 102.52 61.44
C THR A 197 -65.35 103.82 61.96
N LEU A 198 -64.27 104.28 61.31
CA LEU A 198 -63.64 105.58 61.63
C LEU A 198 -64.59 106.75 61.33
N SER A 199 -65.33 106.70 60.23
CA SER A 199 -66.35 107.70 59.90
C SER A 199 -67.45 107.78 60.96
N ILE A 200 -67.96 106.64 61.44
CA ILE A 200 -68.94 106.60 62.54
C ILE A 200 -68.33 107.23 63.82
N ALA A 201 -67.07 106.94 64.12
CA ALA A 201 -66.39 107.53 65.28
C ALA A 201 -66.23 109.06 65.13
N GLU A 202 -65.91 109.57 63.94
CA GLU A 202 -65.84 111.00 63.64
C GLU A 202 -67.21 111.69 63.73
N GLU A 203 -68.28 111.05 63.22
CA GLU A 203 -69.66 111.53 63.35
C GLU A 203 -70.09 111.65 64.82
N LEU A 204 -69.80 110.65 65.66
CA LEU A 204 -70.10 110.67 67.10
C LEU A 204 -69.35 111.79 67.84
N ILE A 205 -68.11 112.10 67.44
CA ILE A 205 -67.34 113.24 67.99
C ILE A 205 -67.98 114.57 67.61
N SER A 206 -68.50 114.70 66.38
CA SER A 206 -69.15 115.92 65.88
C SER A 206 -70.54 116.20 66.48
N ALA A 207 -71.20 115.16 67.02
CA ALA A 207 -72.52 115.23 67.63
C ALA A 207 -72.54 115.77 69.08
N GLY A 208 -71.39 116.15 69.65
CA GLY A 208 -71.30 116.81 70.96
C GLY A 208 -71.18 115.87 72.16
N GLU A 209 -70.81 114.61 71.95
CA GLU A 209 -70.49 113.68 73.04
C GLU A 209 -69.10 113.94 73.66
N ASP A 210 -68.97 113.67 74.97
CA ASP A 210 -67.79 113.87 75.80
C ASP A 210 -66.53 113.20 75.18
N GLU A 211 -65.43 113.94 75.02
CA GLU A 211 -64.15 113.49 74.45
C GLU A 211 -63.66 112.16 75.08
N LYS A 212 -64.05 111.89 76.33
CA LYS A 212 -63.79 110.63 77.03
C LYS A 212 -64.50 109.42 76.41
N VAL A 213 -65.70 109.58 75.88
CA VAL A 213 -66.48 108.51 75.21
C VAL A 213 -65.81 108.17 73.89
N ALA A 214 -65.48 109.16 73.07
CA ALA A 214 -64.75 108.97 71.81
C ALA A 214 -63.39 108.28 72.00
N LYS A 215 -62.60 108.71 73.00
CA LYS A 215 -61.33 108.03 73.36
C LYS A 215 -61.55 106.60 73.86
N THR A 216 -62.69 106.32 74.49
CA THR A 216 -63.04 104.96 74.96
C THR A 216 -63.41 104.06 73.79
N ILE A 217 -64.20 104.56 72.85
CA ILE A 217 -64.56 103.83 71.61
C ILE A 217 -63.30 103.56 70.78
N ALA A 218 -62.44 104.56 70.55
CA ALA A 218 -61.18 104.37 69.82
C ALA A 218 -60.25 103.34 70.48
N ARG A 219 -60.19 103.33 71.82
CA ARG A 219 -59.42 102.35 72.59
C ARG A 219 -60.02 100.94 72.48
N LEU A 220 -61.34 100.80 72.57
CA LEU A 220 -62.01 99.50 72.41
C LEU A 220 -61.87 98.96 70.98
N LEU A 221 -61.98 99.81 69.97
CA LEU A 221 -61.74 99.44 68.56
C LEU A 221 -60.30 98.99 68.33
N ARG A 222 -59.32 99.71 68.90
CA ARG A 222 -57.90 99.31 68.83
C ARG A 222 -57.67 97.96 69.50
N GLN A 223 -58.25 97.75 70.69
CA GLN A 223 -58.16 96.47 71.39
C GLN A 223 -58.82 95.33 70.61
N GLY A 224 -60.00 95.57 70.00
CA GLY A 224 -60.66 94.60 69.13
C GLY A 224 -59.83 94.25 67.90
N PHE A 225 -59.19 95.24 67.27
CA PHE A 225 -58.30 95.03 66.13
C PHE A 225 -57.02 94.27 66.52
N ASP A 226 -56.38 94.67 67.62
CA ASP A 226 -55.18 93.98 68.13
C ASP A 226 -55.51 92.53 68.48
N PHE A 227 -56.69 92.25 69.05
CA PHE A 227 -57.16 90.90 69.32
C PHE A 227 -57.41 90.10 68.04
N ALA A 228 -58.15 90.67 67.07
CA ALA A 228 -58.43 90.02 65.79
C ALA A 228 -57.15 89.73 64.98
N LYS A 229 -56.19 90.67 65.00
CA LYS A 229 -54.87 90.49 64.39
C LYS A 229 -54.10 89.35 65.05
N LEU A 230 -54.08 89.31 66.38
CA LEU A 230 -53.41 88.24 67.13
C LEU A 230 -54.04 86.86 66.83
N GLU A 231 -55.37 86.79 66.72
CA GLU A 231 -56.08 85.55 66.41
C GLU A 231 -55.84 85.09 64.97
N TYR A 232 -55.81 86.02 64.02
CA TYR A 232 -55.43 85.74 62.62
C TYR A 232 -53.98 85.26 62.49
N GLU A 233 -53.03 85.93 63.14
CA GLU A 233 -51.62 85.54 63.16
C GLU A 233 -51.44 84.12 63.73
N LYS A 234 -52.13 83.79 64.83
CA LYS A 234 -52.14 82.43 65.39
C LYS A 234 -52.72 81.40 64.42
N SER A 235 -53.84 81.71 63.75
CA SER A 235 -54.44 80.80 62.77
C SER A 235 -53.52 80.57 61.56
N LEU A 236 -52.86 81.62 61.08
CA LEU A 236 -51.91 81.55 59.96
C LEU A 236 -50.67 80.74 60.34
N GLU A 237 -50.15 80.92 61.56
CA GLU A 237 -49.03 80.15 62.08
C GLU A 237 -49.38 78.67 62.23
N GLN A 238 -50.57 78.34 62.75
CA GLN A 238 -51.06 76.96 62.82
C GLN A 238 -51.19 76.31 61.43
N LYS A 239 -51.77 77.01 60.44
CA LYS A 239 -51.86 76.50 59.07
C LYS A 239 -50.49 76.31 58.44
N SER A 240 -49.56 77.25 58.63
CA SER A 240 -48.19 77.11 58.15
C SER A 240 -47.47 75.92 58.77
N LEU A 241 -47.69 75.65 60.05
CA LEU A 241 -47.13 74.48 60.74
C LEU A 241 -47.72 73.18 60.20
N ALA A 242 -49.04 73.14 59.95
CA ALA A 242 -49.71 71.99 59.35
C ALA A 242 -49.15 71.68 57.95
N THR A 243 -49.10 72.67 57.05
CA THR A 243 -48.55 72.48 55.69
C THR A 243 -47.08 72.06 55.72
N LYS A 244 -46.27 72.62 56.64
CA LYS A 244 -44.89 72.19 56.81
C LYS A 244 -44.80 70.75 57.30
N GLY A 245 -45.70 70.34 58.20
CA GLY A 245 -45.84 68.95 58.64
C GLY A 245 -46.15 68.01 57.48
N ASP A 246 -47.18 68.34 56.69
CA ASP A 246 -47.59 67.53 55.52
C ASP A 246 -46.45 67.42 54.50
N LEU A 247 -45.75 68.52 54.21
CA LEU A 247 -44.59 68.52 53.32
C LEU A 247 -43.47 67.60 53.83
N GLU A 248 -43.19 67.60 55.14
CA GLU A 248 -42.20 66.70 55.72
C GLU A 248 -42.66 65.24 55.66
N VAL A 249 -43.94 64.94 55.84
CA VAL A 249 -44.50 63.58 55.64
C VAL A 249 -44.30 63.12 54.20
N THR A 250 -44.66 63.94 53.20
CA THR A 250 -44.48 63.59 51.78
C THR A 250 -43.01 63.40 51.42
N LYS A 251 -42.10 64.25 51.93
CA LYS A 251 -40.65 64.05 51.73
C LYS A 251 -40.18 62.73 52.30
N LEU A 252 -40.66 62.36 53.49
CA LEU A 252 -40.32 61.08 54.12
C LEU A 252 -40.85 59.90 53.31
N GLU A 253 -42.06 59.97 52.77
CA GLU A 253 -42.64 58.95 51.89
C GLU A 253 -41.86 58.80 50.59
N LEU A 254 -41.57 59.90 49.89
CA LEU A 254 -40.74 59.88 48.68
C LEU A 254 -39.33 59.34 48.96
N THR A 255 -38.75 59.68 50.12
CA THR A 255 -37.45 59.14 50.52
C THR A 255 -37.51 57.63 50.70
N LYS A 256 -38.58 57.11 51.31
CA LYS A 256 -38.80 55.66 51.45
C LYS A 256 -39.00 54.97 50.11
N GLU A 257 -39.77 55.54 49.19
CA GLU A 257 -39.97 54.99 47.85
C GLU A 257 -38.65 54.96 47.05
N ILE A 258 -37.87 56.04 47.10
CA ILE A 258 -36.54 56.08 46.47
C ILE A 258 -35.62 55.01 47.07
N GLU A 259 -35.67 54.81 48.39
CA GLU A 259 -34.88 53.77 49.05
C GLU A 259 -35.35 52.35 48.63
N PHE A 260 -36.65 52.16 48.45
CA PHE A 260 -37.22 50.90 47.96
C PHE A 260 -36.75 50.60 46.52
N VAL A 261 -36.88 51.56 45.61
CA VAL A 261 -36.41 51.41 44.21
C VAL A 261 -34.90 51.16 44.17
N ARG A 262 -34.11 51.81 45.03
CA ARG A 262 -32.67 51.52 45.16
C ARG A 262 -32.40 50.07 45.58
N LYS A 263 -33.19 49.51 46.49
CA LYS A 263 -33.08 48.10 46.90
C LYS A 263 -33.43 47.17 45.74
N GLU A 264 -34.48 47.45 44.98
CA GLU A 264 -34.84 46.65 43.80
C GLU A 264 -33.74 46.68 42.72
N ILE A 265 -33.18 47.86 42.44
CA ILE A 265 -32.04 48.01 41.52
C ILE A 265 -30.84 47.18 42.00
N GLU A 266 -30.56 47.15 43.30
CA GLU A 266 -29.47 46.37 43.85
C GLU A 266 -29.70 44.86 43.74
N VAL A 267 -30.95 44.40 43.90
CA VAL A 267 -31.34 43.00 43.65
C VAL A 267 -31.11 42.64 42.18
N VAL A 268 -31.63 43.44 41.25
CA VAL A 268 -31.44 43.20 39.80
C VAL A 268 -29.96 43.19 39.43
N ARG A 269 -29.15 44.07 40.03
CA ARG A 269 -27.69 44.08 39.82
C ARG A 269 -27.04 42.77 40.27
N LYS A 270 -27.44 42.23 41.43
CA LYS A 270 -26.96 40.94 41.92
C LYS A 270 -27.39 39.79 41.01
N ASP A 271 -28.62 39.80 40.52
CA ASP A 271 -29.11 38.77 39.58
C ASP A 271 -28.34 38.78 38.27
N VAL A 272 -28.07 39.97 37.71
CA VAL A 272 -27.24 40.13 36.51
C VAL A 272 -25.81 39.61 36.74
N GLU A 273 -25.23 39.87 37.91
CA GLU A 273 -23.89 39.38 38.26
C GLU A 273 -23.86 37.85 38.42
N THR A 274 -24.90 37.27 39.03
CA THR A 274 -25.10 35.81 39.11
C THR A 274 -25.18 35.18 37.73
N VAL A 275 -26.04 35.69 36.84
CA VAL A 275 -26.19 35.18 35.47
C VAL A 275 -24.87 35.27 34.70
N LYS A 276 -24.11 36.36 34.87
CA LYS A 276 -22.80 36.51 34.24
C LYS A 276 -21.80 35.46 34.73
N LEU A 277 -21.77 35.18 36.04
CA LEU A 277 -20.91 34.14 36.61
C LEU A 277 -21.31 32.75 36.11
N GLU A 278 -22.60 32.43 36.09
CA GLU A 278 -23.11 31.15 35.56
C GLU A 278 -22.75 30.95 34.08
N LEU A 279 -22.95 31.96 33.25
CA LEU A 279 -22.60 31.90 31.83
C LEU A 279 -21.09 31.74 31.63
N THR A 280 -20.27 32.42 32.42
CA THR A 280 -18.81 32.27 32.39
C THR A 280 -18.41 30.84 32.75
N GLY A 281 -19.00 30.27 33.81
CA GLY A 281 -18.77 28.88 34.21
C GLY A 281 -19.20 27.85 33.17
N LYS A 282 -20.37 28.04 32.53
CA LYS A 282 -20.84 27.19 31.42
C LYS A 282 -19.88 27.25 30.23
N ILE A 283 -19.40 28.45 29.87
CA ILE A 283 -18.42 28.62 28.78
C ILE A 283 -17.11 27.90 29.10
N GLU A 284 -16.62 27.99 30.33
CA GLU A 284 -15.41 27.28 30.76
C GLU A 284 -15.59 25.76 30.73
N THR A 285 -16.76 25.28 31.15
CA THR A 285 -17.09 23.84 31.14
C THR A 285 -17.11 23.31 29.70
N VAL A 286 -17.81 23.98 28.78
CA VAL A 286 -17.83 23.60 27.36
C VAL A 286 -16.44 23.62 26.75
N LYS A 287 -15.60 24.62 27.07
CA LYS A 287 -14.20 24.66 26.60
C LYS A 287 -13.39 23.48 27.10
N LEU A 288 -13.55 23.10 28.37
CA LEU A 288 -12.86 21.94 28.95
C LEU A 288 -13.33 20.63 28.31
N GLU A 289 -14.63 20.46 28.09
CA GLU A 289 -15.20 19.29 27.42
C GLU A 289 -14.69 19.15 25.98
N LEU A 290 -14.77 20.21 25.18
CA LEU A 290 -14.24 20.22 23.81
C LEU A 290 -12.73 19.93 23.77
N THR A 291 -11.97 20.46 24.74
CA THR A 291 -10.53 20.17 24.82
C THR A 291 -10.27 18.68 25.09
N LYS A 292 -11.04 18.06 26.00
CA LYS A 292 -10.95 16.62 26.29
C LYS A 292 -11.35 15.77 25.08
N GLU A 293 -12.41 16.11 24.38
CA GLU A 293 -12.84 15.39 23.17
C GLU A 293 -11.78 15.46 22.07
N ILE A 294 -11.17 16.64 21.85
CA ILE A 294 -10.06 16.80 20.90
C ILE A 294 -8.86 15.93 21.29
N GLU A 295 -8.52 15.85 22.58
CA GLU A 295 -7.45 14.97 23.07
C GLU A 295 -7.76 13.48 22.87
N LEU A 296 -9.00 13.06 23.10
CA LEU A 296 -9.44 11.68 22.85
C LEU A 296 -9.33 11.33 21.37
N VAL A 297 -9.87 12.17 20.48
CA VAL A 297 -9.77 11.97 19.03
C VAL A 297 -8.31 11.92 18.57
N ARG A 298 -7.43 12.76 19.13
CA ARG A 298 -5.98 12.69 18.83
C ARG A 298 -5.37 11.35 19.23
N LYS A 299 -5.73 10.81 20.40
CA LYS A 299 -5.27 9.47 20.84
C LYS A 299 -5.80 8.36 19.94
N ASP A 300 -7.05 8.43 19.53
CA ASP A 300 -7.64 7.44 18.62
C ASP A 300 -6.94 7.46 17.25
N VAL A 301 -6.67 8.65 16.71
CA VAL A 301 -5.91 8.82 15.45
C VAL A 301 -4.50 8.25 15.57
N GLU A 302 -3.81 8.49 16.69
CA GLU A 302 -2.47 7.94 16.94
C GLU A 302 -2.49 6.41 17.08
N THR A 303 -3.52 5.86 17.71
CA THR A 303 -3.73 4.41 17.85
C THR A 303 -3.94 3.75 16.49
N VAL A 304 -4.86 4.28 15.67
CA VAL A 304 -5.11 3.79 14.30
C VAL A 304 -3.84 3.86 13.45
N LYS A 305 -3.05 4.94 13.58
CA LYS A 305 -1.78 5.07 12.85
C LYS A 305 -0.77 3.99 13.25
N LEU A 306 -0.67 3.68 14.54
CA LEU A 306 0.21 2.61 15.04
C LEU A 306 -0.25 1.23 14.57
N GLU A 307 -1.56 0.95 14.62
CA GLU A 307 -2.13 -0.31 14.13
C GLU A 307 -1.89 -0.50 12.64
N LEU A 308 -2.17 0.50 11.82
CA LEU A 308 -1.89 0.45 10.37
C LEU A 308 -0.40 0.27 10.07
N THR A 309 0.48 0.91 10.84
CA THR A 309 1.93 0.73 10.67
C THR A 309 2.33 -0.72 10.95
N LYS A 310 1.79 -1.31 12.02
CA LYS A 310 2.01 -2.73 12.36
C LYS A 310 1.46 -3.66 11.28
N GLU A 311 0.23 -3.45 10.81
CA GLU A 311 -0.35 -4.27 9.75
C GLU A 311 0.49 -4.23 8.46
N ILE A 312 0.96 -3.05 8.07
CA ILE A 312 1.85 -2.89 6.91
C ILE A 312 3.16 -3.66 7.12
N GLU A 313 3.75 -3.61 8.31
CA GLU A 313 4.96 -4.38 8.64
C GLU A 313 4.72 -5.89 8.62
N THR A 314 3.61 -6.36 9.19
CA THR A 314 3.21 -7.78 9.17
C THR A 314 3.05 -8.27 7.74
N VAL A 315 2.32 -7.54 6.90
CA VAL A 315 2.13 -7.89 5.49
C VAL A 315 3.48 -7.93 4.74
N LYS A 316 4.38 -6.96 4.99
CA LYS A 316 5.72 -6.98 4.40
C LYS A 316 6.53 -8.20 4.82
N LEU A 317 6.48 -8.59 6.10
CA LEU A 317 7.17 -9.78 6.60
C LEU A 317 6.61 -11.06 5.98
N GLU A 318 5.29 -11.19 5.91
CA GLU A 318 4.65 -12.35 5.26
C GLU A 318 5.02 -12.48 3.78
N PHE A 319 5.00 -11.38 3.03
CA PHE A 319 5.43 -11.40 1.62
C PHE A 319 6.91 -11.73 1.48
N THR A 320 7.77 -11.19 2.34
CA THR A 320 9.21 -11.52 2.34
C THR A 320 9.42 -13.00 2.60
N GLY A 321 8.71 -13.56 3.60
CA GLY A 321 8.74 -15.00 3.90
C GLY A 321 8.28 -15.86 2.72
N LYS A 322 7.14 -15.52 2.08
CA LYS A 322 6.65 -16.24 0.89
C LYS A 322 7.68 -16.20 -0.26
N ILE A 323 8.32 -15.06 -0.49
CA ILE A 323 9.38 -14.93 -1.51
C ILE A 323 10.57 -15.82 -1.18
N GLU A 324 11.00 -15.87 0.09
CA GLU A 324 12.10 -16.76 0.51
C GLU A 324 11.75 -18.24 0.38
N THR A 325 10.52 -18.64 0.75
CA THR A 325 10.03 -20.00 0.56
C THR A 325 10.08 -20.41 -0.91
N VAL A 326 9.53 -19.60 -1.81
CA VAL A 326 9.54 -19.87 -3.26
C VAL A 326 10.98 -19.94 -3.79
N LYS A 327 11.88 -19.05 -3.34
CA LYS A 327 13.30 -19.12 -3.72
C LYS A 327 13.96 -20.42 -3.27
N LEU A 328 13.69 -20.88 -2.05
CA LEU A 328 14.24 -22.13 -1.53
C LEU A 328 13.70 -23.35 -2.29
N GLU A 329 12.41 -23.38 -2.59
CA GLU A 329 11.79 -24.45 -3.38
C GLU A 329 12.39 -24.53 -4.78
N LEU A 330 12.47 -23.40 -5.49
CA LEU A 330 13.10 -23.33 -6.81
C LEU A 330 14.58 -23.75 -6.77
N THR A 331 15.31 -23.35 -5.72
CA THR A 331 16.72 -23.77 -5.57
C THR A 331 16.84 -25.28 -5.40
N LYS A 332 15.97 -25.90 -4.59
CA LYS A 332 15.94 -27.36 -4.39
C LYS A 332 15.58 -28.10 -5.68
N GLU A 333 14.58 -27.64 -6.43
CA GLU A 333 14.22 -28.23 -7.72
C GLU A 333 15.38 -28.15 -8.71
N ILE A 334 16.06 -27.00 -8.80
CA ILE A 334 17.25 -26.85 -9.65
C ILE A 334 18.36 -27.82 -9.24
N GLU A 335 18.59 -28.03 -7.94
CA GLU A 335 19.59 -28.99 -7.45
C GLU A 335 19.21 -30.44 -7.76
N LEU A 336 17.94 -30.82 -7.62
CA LEU A 336 17.44 -32.14 -7.99
C LEU A 336 17.67 -32.40 -9.48
N VAL A 337 17.24 -31.47 -10.34
CA VAL A 337 17.47 -31.56 -11.79
C VAL A 337 18.96 -31.67 -12.12
N ARG A 338 19.83 -30.91 -11.43
CA ARG A 338 21.28 -31.04 -11.62
C ARG A 338 21.81 -32.43 -11.26
N LYS A 339 21.34 -33.03 -10.17
CA LYS A 339 21.71 -34.41 -9.78
C LYS A 339 21.23 -35.44 -10.79
N ASP A 340 20.01 -35.26 -11.30
CA ASP A 340 19.46 -36.16 -12.32
C ASP A 340 20.30 -36.07 -13.60
N VAL A 341 20.67 -34.86 -14.02
CA VAL A 341 21.58 -34.64 -15.16
C VAL A 341 22.96 -35.26 -14.93
N GLU A 342 23.55 -35.14 -13.74
CA GLU A 342 24.85 -35.76 -13.41
C GLU A 342 24.76 -37.29 -13.43
N THR A 343 23.67 -37.86 -12.89
CA THR A 343 23.40 -39.31 -12.91
C THR A 343 23.32 -39.83 -14.33
N VAL A 344 22.51 -39.18 -15.18
CA VAL A 344 22.39 -39.53 -16.61
C VAL A 344 23.75 -39.46 -17.30
N LYS A 345 24.55 -38.42 -17.02
CA LYS A 345 25.89 -38.28 -17.59
C LYS A 345 26.84 -39.41 -17.17
N LEU A 346 26.81 -39.83 -15.91
CA LEU A 346 27.62 -40.96 -15.41
C LEU A 346 27.17 -42.29 -16.04
N GLU A 347 25.86 -42.54 -16.10
CA GLU A 347 25.32 -43.73 -16.76
C GLU A 347 25.73 -43.81 -18.23
N LEU A 348 25.62 -42.70 -18.96
CA LEU A 348 26.06 -42.63 -20.35
C LEU A 348 27.56 -42.87 -20.48
N THR A 349 28.38 -42.28 -19.60
CA THR A 349 29.84 -42.50 -19.60
C THR A 349 30.17 -43.97 -19.35
N GLY A 350 29.51 -44.61 -18.37
CA GLY A 350 29.70 -46.03 -18.08
C GLY A 350 29.26 -46.94 -19.22
N LYS A 351 28.13 -46.65 -19.88
CA LYS A 351 27.69 -47.36 -21.09
C LYS A 351 28.74 -47.25 -22.19
N ILE A 352 29.27 -46.05 -22.44
CA ILE A 352 30.34 -45.81 -23.43
C ILE A 352 31.61 -46.62 -23.09
N GLU A 353 32.05 -46.65 -21.84
CA GLU A 353 33.22 -47.44 -21.43
C GLU A 353 32.98 -48.95 -21.57
N THR A 354 31.78 -49.42 -21.21
CA THR A 354 31.40 -50.83 -21.37
C THR A 354 31.46 -51.24 -22.83
N VAL A 355 30.85 -50.46 -23.73
CA VAL A 355 30.90 -50.69 -25.18
C VAL A 355 32.34 -50.68 -25.69
N LYS A 356 33.18 -49.75 -25.24
CA LYS A 356 34.61 -49.74 -25.62
C LYS A 356 35.35 -51.00 -25.18
N LEU A 357 35.10 -51.50 -23.97
CA LEU A 357 35.71 -52.73 -23.46
C LEU A 357 35.25 -53.96 -24.24
N GLU A 358 33.96 -54.06 -24.52
CA GLU A 358 33.39 -55.14 -25.35
C GLU A 358 34.01 -55.15 -26.74
N LEU A 359 34.06 -53.99 -27.41
CA LEU A 359 34.73 -53.84 -28.70
C LEU A 359 36.21 -54.23 -28.64
N THR A 360 36.92 -53.87 -27.56
CA THR A 360 38.34 -54.24 -27.41
C THR A 360 38.51 -55.75 -27.29
N LYS A 361 37.64 -56.42 -26.51
CA LYS A 361 37.65 -57.89 -26.37
C LYS A 361 37.32 -58.60 -27.68
N GLU A 362 36.31 -58.12 -28.41
CA GLU A 362 35.98 -58.68 -29.73
C GLU A 362 37.15 -58.53 -30.70
N ILE A 363 37.81 -57.37 -30.74
CA ILE A 363 39.01 -57.17 -31.57
C ILE A 363 40.13 -58.15 -31.19
N GLU A 364 40.35 -58.43 -29.90
CA GLU A 364 41.34 -59.43 -29.46
C GLU A 364 40.96 -60.87 -29.84
N LEU A 365 39.69 -61.24 -29.70
CA LEU A 365 39.19 -62.54 -30.13
C LEU A 365 39.40 -62.73 -31.63
N VAL A 366 38.98 -61.75 -32.43
CA VAL A 366 39.20 -61.76 -33.88
C VAL A 366 40.68 -61.85 -34.22
N ARG A 367 41.57 -61.17 -33.48
CA ARG A 367 43.04 -61.31 -33.68
C ARG A 367 43.54 -62.73 -33.39
N LYS A 368 43.09 -63.37 -32.31
CA LYS A 368 43.44 -64.77 -31.99
C LYS A 368 42.91 -65.74 -33.04
N ASP A 369 41.69 -65.54 -33.51
CA ASP A 369 41.11 -66.35 -34.57
C ASP A 369 41.92 -66.21 -35.86
N VAL A 370 42.32 -64.99 -36.21
CA VAL A 370 43.19 -64.71 -37.35
C VAL A 370 44.56 -65.39 -37.21
N GLU A 371 45.15 -65.41 -36.02
CA GLU A 371 46.44 -66.08 -35.76
C GLU A 371 46.33 -67.61 -35.80
N THR A 372 45.22 -68.16 -35.29
CA THR A 372 44.91 -69.59 -35.35
C THR A 372 44.76 -70.05 -36.79
N VAL A 373 43.95 -69.34 -37.59
CA VAL A 373 43.79 -69.59 -39.03
C VAL A 373 45.13 -69.51 -39.74
N LYS A 374 45.98 -68.54 -39.39
CA LYS A 374 47.33 -68.41 -39.96
C LYS A 374 48.20 -69.63 -39.66
N LEU A 375 48.17 -70.18 -38.43
CA LEU A 375 48.92 -71.37 -38.05
C LEU A 375 48.39 -72.64 -38.73
N GLU A 376 47.08 -72.80 -38.85
CA GLU A 376 46.45 -73.90 -39.57
C GLU A 376 46.84 -73.88 -41.04
N LEU A 377 46.74 -72.73 -41.70
CA LEU A 377 47.21 -72.55 -43.07
C LEU A 377 48.69 -72.89 -43.22
N GLN A 378 49.56 -72.46 -42.29
CA GLN A 378 50.97 -72.84 -42.33
C GLN A 378 51.22 -74.35 -42.16
N LYS A 379 50.37 -75.06 -41.41
CA LYS A 379 50.42 -76.53 -41.30
C LYS A 379 49.93 -77.20 -42.58
N GLU A 380 48.82 -76.73 -43.14
CA GLU A 380 48.27 -77.26 -44.38
C GLU A 380 49.24 -77.09 -45.55
N ILE A 381 49.86 -75.91 -45.69
CA ILE A 381 50.89 -75.64 -46.69
C ILE A 381 52.06 -76.63 -46.53
N ARG A 382 52.60 -76.80 -45.32
CA ARG A 382 53.64 -77.81 -45.07
C ARG A 382 53.18 -79.23 -45.39
N GLY A 383 51.93 -79.57 -45.08
CA GLY A 383 51.34 -80.86 -45.43
C GLY A 383 51.25 -81.09 -46.93
N VAL A 384 50.87 -80.04 -47.69
CA VAL A 384 50.90 -80.04 -49.15
C VAL A 384 52.33 -80.20 -49.66
N GLU A 385 53.29 -79.43 -49.15
CA GLU A 385 54.71 -79.54 -49.50
C GLU A 385 55.26 -80.97 -49.28
N VAL A 386 54.95 -81.59 -48.14
CA VAL A 386 55.36 -82.97 -47.83
C VAL A 386 54.69 -83.99 -48.75
N ARG A 387 53.39 -83.82 -49.07
CA ARG A 387 52.69 -84.70 -50.03
C ARG A 387 53.26 -84.56 -51.44
N LEU A 388 53.55 -83.33 -51.86
CA LEU A 388 54.20 -83.05 -53.14
C LEU A 388 55.59 -83.67 -53.18
N LEU A 389 56.39 -83.56 -52.12
CA LEU A 389 57.69 -84.24 -52.01
C LEU A 389 57.55 -85.77 -52.09
N LYS A 390 56.61 -86.38 -51.37
CA LYS A 390 56.34 -87.83 -51.45
C LYS A 390 55.93 -88.27 -52.85
N TRP A 391 55.06 -87.49 -53.49
CA TRP A 391 54.63 -87.75 -54.86
C TRP A 391 55.80 -87.61 -55.85
N LEU A 392 56.61 -86.55 -55.73
CA LEU A 392 57.84 -86.34 -56.51
C LEU A 392 58.81 -87.50 -56.34
N ILE A 393 59.07 -87.94 -55.11
CA ILE A 393 59.91 -89.12 -54.84
C ILE A 393 59.31 -90.36 -55.51
N GLY A 394 57.99 -90.57 -55.43
CA GLY A 394 57.30 -91.66 -56.12
C GLY A 394 57.47 -91.61 -57.64
N VAL A 395 57.35 -90.42 -58.25
CA VAL A 395 57.59 -90.21 -59.68
C VAL A 395 59.05 -90.48 -60.03
N VAL A 396 60.01 -89.98 -59.25
CA VAL A 396 61.45 -90.21 -59.45
C VAL A 396 61.78 -91.70 -59.33
N ILE A 397 61.30 -92.41 -58.30
CA ILE A 397 61.49 -93.86 -58.14
C ILE A 397 60.88 -94.60 -59.34
N SER A 398 59.66 -94.24 -59.77
CA SER A 398 59.03 -94.84 -60.96
C SER A 398 59.84 -94.58 -62.23
N GLY A 399 60.42 -93.38 -62.36
CA GLY A 399 61.31 -93.00 -63.46
C GLY A 399 62.60 -93.82 -63.46
N VAL A 400 63.25 -93.99 -62.31
CA VAL A 400 64.45 -94.83 -62.15
C VAL A 400 64.15 -96.30 -62.45
N VAL A 401 63.01 -96.84 -62.00
CA VAL A 401 62.57 -98.21 -62.31
C VAL A 401 62.27 -98.37 -63.81
N SER A 402 61.65 -97.37 -64.44
CA SER A 402 61.34 -97.36 -65.87
C SER A 402 62.60 -97.26 -66.72
N LEU A 403 63.56 -96.42 -66.34
CA LEU A 403 64.89 -96.31 -66.95
C LEU A 403 65.68 -97.61 -66.77
N GLY A 404 65.65 -98.23 -65.59
CA GLY A 404 66.24 -99.54 -65.36
C GLY A 404 65.61 -100.63 -66.23
N SER A 405 64.29 -100.60 -66.41
CA SER A 405 63.54 -101.54 -67.28
C SER A 405 63.82 -101.30 -68.77
N PHE A 406 63.95 -100.03 -69.18
CA PHE A 406 64.29 -99.65 -70.55
C PHE A 406 65.76 -99.96 -70.89
N MET A 407 66.68 -99.74 -69.94
CA MET A 407 68.07 -100.19 -70.03
C MET A 407 68.17 -101.72 -70.11
N TYR A 408 67.39 -102.45 -69.31
CA TYR A 408 67.28 -103.91 -69.42
C TYR A 408 66.73 -104.36 -70.78
N PHE A 409 65.71 -103.66 -71.31
CA PHE A 409 65.18 -103.90 -72.65
C PHE A 409 66.22 -103.63 -73.75
N LEU A 410 66.92 -102.50 -73.72
CA LEU A 410 68.02 -102.18 -74.65
C LEU A 410 69.16 -103.19 -74.55
N PHE A 411 69.52 -103.63 -73.35
CA PHE A 411 70.51 -104.70 -73.14
C PHE A 411 70.02 -106.04 -73.72
N SER A 412 68.72 -106.36 -73.59
CA SER A 412 68.12 -107.56 -74.19
C SER A 412 68.01 -107.51 -75.73
N VAL A 413 67.90 -106.31 -76.31
CA VAL A 413 67.87 -106.08 -77.76
C VAL A 413 69.29 -106.06 -78.34
N PHE A 414 70.26 -105.48 -77.63
CA PHE A 414 71.68 -105.48 -78.01
C PHE A 414 72.29 -106.88 -77.96
N LEU A 415 71.88 -107.75 -77.02
CA LEU A 415 72.23 -109.18 -77.03
C LEU A 415 71.57 -109.97 -78.17
N ARG A 416 70.62 -109.37 -78.90
CA ARG A 416 69.86 -110.00 -79.99
C ARG A 416 70.25 -109.47 -81.38
N SER A 417 71.21 -108.56 -81.46
CA SER A 417 71.91 -108.13 -82.68
C SER A 417 73.36 -108.56 -82.61
#